data_AF-A0A9X5BEI8-F1
#
_entry.id   AF-A0A9X5BEI8-F1
#
_cell.length_a   1.000
_cell.length_b   1.000
_cell.length_c   1.000
_cell.angle_alpha   90.00
_cell.angle_beta   90.00
_cell.angle_gamma   90.00
#
_symmetry.space_group_name_H-M   'P 1'
#
loop_
_entity.id
_entity.type
_entity.pdbx_description
1 polymer ?
#
loop_
_entity_poly.entity_id
_entity_poly.type
_entity_poly.pdbx_seq_one_letter_code
_entity_poly.pdbx_strand_id
1 'polypeptide(L)'
;MQGDFSGKNKSVKGYGMGKIIKGSNLKKAIHYVKKNGIRQTYYAMKERLQMEMADDYTYEPISDLALKRQIQEGEKFSIKFSLLVPAFETKEEHLRAMLDSVLAQTYGNFELILADASESNQVERVVETYEDKRILYRRLKQNAGISANTNQALMYATGDYAGLLDHDDVLTPDALYEMAKCIVAYEAKDITLQMLYSDEDKCDEKQITYLEVNKKPDLNLDLLLTNNYICHFMVIKRQLLQELGFRSVCDGAQDYDLALRVIAVLLGKGRRPTKKVDLPVAHIPKVLYHWRTHSQSTAENPASKQYAYDAGKRALEDFLRSRGLKGVVSHLRHLGFYRVDYQPDLISNRPDVAVVGGRLLDKKNRIIGGIYTADGKALYQGIHKEFSGYMHRAVLQQEAEMVDIRCMKASREAEIILEEMMGLPYLQHPGTGRFDWRGCLNESIDFADLSRRFCEKVREQGYRIVWDPAMTESM
;
A
#
# COMPACT_ATOMS: atom_id res chain seq x y z
N MET A 1 -45.76 8.88 27.66
CA MET A 1 -45.13 10.16 28.03
C MET A 1 -44.02 10.41 27.03
N GLN A 2 -44.18 11.44 26.20
CA GLN A 2 -43.17 11.90 25.25
C GLN A 2 -41.99 12.47 26.06
N GLY A 3 -40.78 11.97 25.79
CA GLY A 3 -39.52 12.48 26.34
C GLY A 3 -38.67 12.98 25.18
N ASP A 4 -38.72 14.29 24.98
CA ASP A 4 -37.96 15.07 24.01
C ASP A 4 -36.47 15.06 24.40
N PHE A 5 -35.59 14.56 23.52
CA PHE A 5 -34.14 14.66 23.67
C PHE A 5 -33.56 15.42 22.47
N SER A 6 -33.83 16.73 22.43
CA SER A 6 -33.09 17.69 21.62
C SER A 6 -31.67 17.89 22.19
N GLY A 7 -30.73 17.04 21.78
CA GLY A 7 -29.30 17.18 22.06
C GLY A 7 -28.62 18.08 21.01
N LYS A 8 -28.37 19.33 21.38
CA LYS A 8 -27.76 20.38 20.55
C LYS A 8 -26.42 19.96 19.93
N ASN A 9 -26.33 20.07 18.60
CA ASN A 9 -25.08 20.18 17.84
C ASN A 9 -24.18 21.27 18.46
N LYS A 10 -23.09 20.87 19.11
CA LYS A 10 -21.98 21.76 19.41
C LYS A 10 -20.95 21.64 18.30
N SER A 11 -20.96 22.60 17.38
CA SER A 11 -19.82 22.89 16.53
C SER A 11 -18.65 23.30 17.42
N VAL A 12 -17.62 22.45 17.53
CA VAL A 12 -16.36 22.85 18.15
C VAL A 12 -15.50 23.48 17.06
N LYS A 13 -15.58 24.81 16.94
CA LYS A 13 -14.61 25.61 16.20
C LYS A 13 -13.30 25.65 17.00
N GLY A 14 -12.21 25.31 16.31
CA GLY A 14 -10.87 25.92 16.44
C GLY A 14 -10.15 25.80 17.77
N TYR A 15 -9.16 24.90 17.83
CA TYR A 15 -8.04 25.02 18.75
C TYR A 15 -6.71 24.77 18.02
N GLY A 16 -5.99 25.88 17.79
CA GLY A 16 -4.61 26.07 18.28
C GLY A 16 -3.48 25.20 17.72
N MET A 17 -2.64 25.84 16.90
CA MET A 17 -1.19 25.60 16.78
C MET A 17 -0.56 25.06 18.07
N GLY A 18 0.07 23.88 17.99
CA GLY A 18 0.86 23.35 19.10
C GLY A 18 1.19 21.86 19.05
N LYS A 19 1.52 21.29 17.88
CA LYS A 19 2.08 19.93 17.86
C LYS A 19 3.56 19.97 18.26
N ILE A 20 3.77 19.70 19.54
CA ILE A 20 4.97 19.27 20.28
C ILE A 20 6.21 19.02 19.41
N ILE A 21 7.13 19.98 19.33
CA ILE A 21 8.53 19.71 18.95
C ILE A 21 9.17 19.00 20.15
N LYS A 22 9.09 17.66 20.20
CA LYS A 22 9.84 16.86 21.18
C LYS A 22 11.34 17.01 20.89
N GLY A 23 12.14 17.34 21.90
CA GLY A 23 13.61 17.49 21.82
C GLY A 23 14.37 16.26 21.30
N SER A 24 13.70 15.10 21.18
CA SER A 24 14.20 13.90 20.49
C SER A 24 14.44 14.08 18.98
N ASN A 25 13.94 15.15 18.36
CA ASN A 25 14.07 15.39 16.92
C ASN A 25 15.44 15.92 16.47
N LEU A 26 16.24 16.52 17.37
CA LEU A 26 17.52 17.14 16.98
C LEU A 26 18.60 16.09 16.66
N LYS A 27 18.70 15.02 17.45
CA LYS A 27 19.62 13.90 17.17
C LYS A 27 19.23 13.15 15.89
N LYS A 28 17.92 12.97 15.64
CA LYS A 28 17.39 12.38 14.40
C LYS A 28 17.72 13.26 13.19
N ALA A 29 17.56 14.58 13.31
CA ALA A 29 17.92 15.53 12.26
C ALA A 29 19.43 15.52 11.95
N ILE A 30 20.30 15.52 12.98
CA ILE A 30 21.76 15.45 12.78
C ILE A 30 22.18 14.14 12.10
N HIS A 31 21.63 13.01 12.51
CA HIS A 31 21.90 11.72 11.86
C HIS A 31 21.41 11.70 10.41
N TYR A 32 20.23 12.25 10.14
CA TYR A 32 19.66 12.35 8.80
C TYR A 32 20.47 13.30 7.89
N VAL A 33 20.98 14.42 8.41
CA VAL A 33 21.92 15.31 7.70
C VAL A 33 23.20 14.55 7.34
N LYS A 34 23.76 13.77 8.25
CA LYS A 34 24.98 12.98 7.96
C LYS A 34 24.75 11.91 6.88
N LYS A 35 23.56 11.31 6.83
CA LYS A 35 23.20 10.25 5.87
C LYS A 35 22.79 10.77 4.49
N ASN A 36 21.98 11.84 4.44
CA ASN A 36 21.32 12.29 3.21
C ASN A 36 21.80 13.67 2.72
N GLY A 37 22.60 14.38 3.51
CA GLY A 37 23.08 15.73 3.22
C GLY A 37 22.07 16.84 3.59
N ILE A 38 22.58 18.05 3.81
CA ILE A 38 21.83 19.21 4.33
C ILE A 38 20.61 19.54 3.47
N ARG A 39 20.77 19.54 2.14
CA ARG A 39 19.69 19.84 1.20
C ARG A 39 18.53 18.87 1.31
N GLN A 40 18.79 17.56 1.37
CA GLN A 40 17.74 16.55 1.48
C GLN A 40 17.04 16.58 2.85
N THR A 41 17.76 16.93 3.91
CA THR A 41 17.17 17.15 5.24
C THR A 41 16.21 18.32 5.25
N TYR A 42 16.58 19.43 4.64
CA TYR A 42 15.72 20.60 4.55
C TYR A 42 14.39 20.26 3.88
N TYR A 43 14.41 19.59 2.72
CA TYR A 43 13.18 19.22 2.00
C TYR A 43 12.34 18.19 2.76
N ALA A 44 12.95 17.19 3.38
CA ALA A 44 12.21 16.20 4.18
C ALA A 44 11.56 16.82 5.42
N MET A 45 12.24 17.73 6.12
CA MET A 45 11.65 18.45 7.26
C MET A 45 10.50 19.37 6.82
N LYS A 46 10.69 20.09 5.71
CA LYS A 46 9.65 20.98 5.16
C LYS A 46 8.43 20.19 4.70
N GLU A 47 8.64 19.04 4.06
CA GLU A 47 7.59 18.13 3.61
C GLU A 47 6.78 17.60 4.81
N ARG A 48 7.45 17.14 5.86
CA ARG A 48 6.77 16.68 7.08
C ARG A 48 5.91 17.77 7.71
N LEU A 49 6.43 18.99 7.83
CA LEU A 49 5.66 20.12 8.36
C LEU A 49 4.46 20.45 7.47
N GLN A 50 4.60 20.38 6.14
CA GLN A 50 3.49 20.59 5.21
C GLN A 50 2.43 19.49 5.30
N MET A 51 2.82 18.23 5.45
CA MET A 51 1.89 17.11 5.64
C MET A 51 1.12 17.25 6.96
N GLU A 52 1.81 17.53 8.06
CA GLU A 52 1.18 17.74 9.38
C GLU A 52 0.22 18.95 9.39
N MET A 53 0.45 19.96 8.54
CA MET A 53 -0.41 21.15 8.41
C MET A 53 -1.57 20.97 7.41
N ALA A 54 -1.47 20.02 6.47
CA ALA A 54 -2.43 19.84 5.38
C ALA A 54 -3.39 18.66 5.59
N ASP A 55 -3.19 17.86 6.64
CA ASP A 55 -4.04 16.72 6.94
C ASP A 55 -5.36 17.17 7.59
N ASP A 56 -6.37 17.39 6.75
CA ASP A 56 -7.75 17.75 7.11
C ASP A 56 -8.69 16.53 7.02
N TYR A 57 -8.14 15.33 7.13
CA TYR A 57 -8.93 14.10 7.08
C TYR A 57 -9.76 13.94 8.36
N THR A 58 -11.04 13.63 8.19
CA THR A 58 -11.94 13.21 9.26
C THR A 58 -12.56 11.89 8.85
N TYR A 59 -12.46 10.89 9.72
CA TYR A 59 -13.17 9.64 9.52
C TYR A 59 -14.67 9.85 9.75
N GLU A 60 -15.49 9.50 8.76
CA GLU A 60 -16.94 9.56 8.84
C GLU A 60 -17.49 8.14 9.06
N PRO A 61 -18.05 7.84 10.24
CA PRO A 61 -18.63 6.53 10.50
C PRO A 61 -19.80 6.24 9.56
N ILE A 62 -19.92 4.97 9.18
CA ILE A 62 -21.05 4.49 8.40
C ILE A 62 -22.38 4.65 9.18
N SER A 63 -23.44 5.06 8.47
CA SER A 63 -24.74 5.29 9.09
C SER A 63 -25.39 4.01 9.65
N ASP A 64 -26.16 4.13 10.74
CA ASP A 64 -26.93 3.02 11.33
C ASP A 64 -27.84 2.29 10.34
N LEU A 65 -28.42 3.03 9.38
CA LEU A 65 -29.27 2.45 8.35
C LEU A 65 -28.47 1.53 7.42
N ALA A 66 -27.27 1.96 7.04
CA ALA A 66 -26.37 1.16 6.22
C ALA A 66 -25.88 -0.07 6.99
N LEU A 67 -25.52 0.07 8.27
CA LEU A 67 -25.14 -1.06 9.12
C LEU A 67 -26.24 -2.12 9.22
N LYS A 68 -27.49 -1.71 9.45
CA LYS A 68 -28.65 -2.63 9.49
C LYS A 68 -28.87 -3.35 8.16
N ARG A 69 -28.68 -2.64 7.05
CA ARG A 69 -28.76 -3.24 5.70
C ARG A 69 -27.65 -4.27 5.49
N GLN A 70 -26.43 -3.99 5.92
CA GLN A 70 -25.30 -4.91 5.78
C GLN A 70 -25.55 -6.22 6.54
N ILE A 71 -26.11 -6.16 7.75
CA ILE A 71 -26.47 -7.36 8.52
C ILE A 71 -27.42 -8.27 7.71
N GLN A 72 -28.50 -7.70 7.18
CA GLN A 72 -29.51 -8.45 6.41
C GLN A 72 -28.96 -9.02 5.08
N GLU A 73 -28.08 -8.28 4.42
CA GLU A 73 -27.45 -8.76 3.19
C GLU A 73 -26.38 -9.82 3.48
N GLY A 74 -25.62 -9.64 4.55
CA GLY A 74 -24.56 -10.53 5.00
C GLY A 74 -25.07 -11.93 5.37
N GLU A 75 -26.28 -12.06 5.91
CA GLU A 75 -26.92 -13.36 6.18
C GLU A 75 -27.00 -14.28 4.96
N LYS A 76 -26.93 -13.72 3.75
CA LYS A 76 -26.98 -14.47 2.47
C LYS A 76 -25.61 -14.98 2.03
N PHE A 77 -24.52 -14.47 2.62
CA PHE A 77 -23.17 -14.84 2.24
C PHE A 77 -22.66 -15.99 3.12
N SER A 78 -22.05 -17.00 2.50
CA SER A 78 -21.52 -18.17 3.21
C SER A 78 -20.03 -18.09 3.56
N ILE A 79 -19.33 -17.03 3.15
CA ILE A 79 -17.87 -16.87 3.30
C ILE A 79 -17.48 -16.81 4.78
N LYS A 80 -16.60 -17.69 5.25
CA LYS A 80 -16.07 -17.61 6.62
C LYS A 80 -14.70 -16.93 6.65
N PHE A 81 -14.48 -15.99 7.56
CA PHE A 81 -13.17 -15.40 7.80
C PHE A 81 -12.48 -15.99 9.05
N SER A 82 -11.15 -16.18 8.98
CA SER A 82 -10.29 -16.39 10.15
C SER A 82 -9.42 -15.15 10.37
N LEU A 83 -9.67 -14.40 11.44
CA LEU A 83 -8.83 -13.26 11.81
C LEU A 83 -7.66 -13.75 12.66
N LEU A 84 -6.43 -13.50 12.20
CA LEU A 84 -5.21 -13.96 12.85
C LEU A 84 -4.59 -12.80 13.63
N VAL A 85 -4.50 -12.97 14.95
CA VAL A 85 -3.98 -11.93 15.85
C VAL A 85 -2.83 -12.50 16.70
N PRO A 86 -1.57 -12.22 16.34
CA PRO A 86 -0.45 -12.43 17.24
C PRO A 86 -0.49 -11.36 18.35
N ALA A 87 -0.58 -11.76 19.62
CA ALA A 87 -0.60 -10.84 20.76
C ALA A 87 0.71 -10.94 21.58
N PHE A 88 1.20 -9.81 22.09
CA PHE A 88 2.39 -9.77 22.96
C PHE A 88 2.35 -8.54 23.87
N GLU A 89 2.23 -8.78 25.18
CA GLU A 89 2.18 -7.75 26.24
C GLU A 89 1.22 -6.59 25.90
N THR A 90 0.08 -6.92 25.31
CA THR A 90 -0.91 -5.95 24.84
C THR A 90 -1.59 -5.27 26.02
N LYS A 91 -1.64 -3.94 26.00
CA LYS A 91 -2.39 -3.16 26.98
C LYS A 91 -3.87 -3.53 26.96
N GLU A 92 -4.48 -3.60 28.13
CA GLU A 92 -5.87 -4.03 28.28
C GLU A 92 -6.83 -3.16 27.46
N GLU A 93 -6.69 -1.84 27.51
CA GLU A 93 -7.54 -0.90 26.77
C GLU A 93 -7.44 -1.10 25.24
N HIS A 94 -6.25 -1.46 24.75
CA HIS A 94 -6.00 -1.70 23.33
C HIS A 94 -6.61 -3.02 22.88
N LEU A 95 -6.41 -4.07 23.68
CA LEU A 95 -6.94 -5.40 23.41
C LEU A 95 -8.46 -5.42 23.45
N ARG A 96 -9.08 -4.73 24.42
CA ARG A 96 -10.55 -4.60 24.50
C ARG A 96 -11.09 -3.89 23.26
N ALA A 97 -10.50 -2.77 22.87
CA ALA A 97 -10.93 -2.06 21.67
C ALA A 97 -10.82 -2.93 20.39
N MET A 98 -9.75 -3.72 20.25
CA MET A 98 -9.61 -4.65 19.13
C MET A 98 -10.72 -5.72 19.16
N LEU A 99 -10.91 -6.39 20.31
CA LEU A 99 -11.94 -7.42 20.50
C LEU A 99 -13.35 -6.86 20.21
N ASP A 100 -13.70 -5.72 20.79
CA ASP A 100 -14.99 -5.07 20.61
C ASP A 100 -15.24 -4.72 19.13
N SER A 101 -14.21 -4.24 18.42
CA SER A 101 -14.33 -3.91 16.99
C SER A 101 -14.60 -5.11 16.09
N VAL A 102 -14.03 -6.27 16.43
CA VAL A 102 -14.25 -7.53 15.72
C VAL A 102 -15.63 -8.10 16.06
N LEU A 103 -16.05 -8.05 17.32
CA LEU A 103 -17.36 -8.55 17.74
C LEU A 103 -18.51 -7.71 17.21
N ALA A 104 -18.28 -6.41 16.99
CA ALA A 104 -19.24 -5.46 16.44
C ALA A 104 -19.39 -5.50 14.90
N GLN A 105 -18.69 -6.40 14.20
CA GLN A 105 -18.78 -6.53 12.74
C GLN A 105 -20.22 -6.82 12.30
N THR A 106 -20.67 -6.13 11.24
CA THR A 106 -21.99 -6.39 10.63
C THR A 106 -22.07 -7.74 9.91
N TYR A 107 -20.92 -8.35 9.63
CA TYR A 107 -20.82 -9.71 9.10
C TYR A 107 -20.32 -10.68 10.17
N GLY A 108 -21.21 -11.56 10.64
CA GLY A 108 -20.96 -12.41 11.81
C GLY A 108 -20.23 -13.73 11.54
N ASN A 109 -20.03 -14.14 10.28
CA ASN A 109 -19.42 -15.43 9.93
C ASN A 109 -17.89 -15.37 9.95
N PHE A 110 -17.33 -15.28 11.15
CA PHE A 110 -15.89 -15.27 11.36
C PHE A 110 -15.50 -16.09 12.60
N GLU A 111 -14.21 -16.35 12.69
CA GLU A 111 -13.53 -16.73 13.93
C GLU A 111 -12.33 -15.79 14.15
N LEU A 112 -12.06 -15.48 15.41
CA LEU A 112 -10.94 -14.66 15.84
C LEU A 112 -9.93 -15.54 16.56
N ILE A 113 -8.73 -15.69 16.02
CA ILE A 113 -7.71 -16.59 16.54
C ILE A 113 -6.59 -15.74 17.15
N LEU A 114 -6.55 -15.72 18.48
CA LEU A 114 -5.59 -14.94 19.26
C LEU A 114 -4.45 -15.86 19.72
N ALA A 115 -3.26 -15.69 19.13
CA ALA A 115 -2.04 -16.39 19.54
C ALA A 115 -1.21 -15.49 20.45
N ASP A 116 -1.33 -15.70 21.77
CA ASP A 116 -0.74 -14.86 22.80
C ASP A 116 0.64 -15.38 23.22
N ALA A 117 1.66 -14.58 22.95
CA ALA A 117 3.04 -14.85 23.30
C ALA A 117 3.54 -14.06 24.52
N SER A 118 2.63 -13.40 25.25
CA SER A 118 2.96 -12.64 26.46
C SER A 118 3.55 -13.55 27.53
N GLU A 119 4.44 -13.00 28.34
CA GLU A 119 4.90 -13.64 29.58
C GLU A 119 3.89 -13.40 30.70
N SER A 120 3.28 -12.21 30.74
CA SER A 120 2.23 -11.86 31.71
C SER A 120 0.89 -12.53 31.38
N ASN A 121 -0.01 -12.61 32.36
CA ASN A 121 -1.39 -13.11 32.17
C ASN A 121 -2.36 -11.95 31.86
N GLN A 122 -1.88 -10.80 31.37
CA GLN A 122 -2.75 -9.66 31.10
C GLN A 122 -3.71 -9.95 29.94
N VAL A 123 -3.19 -10.45 28.82
CA VAL A 123 -3.99 -10.77 27.63
C VAL A 123 -5.02 -11.85 27.96
N GLU A 124 -4.59 -12.94 28.61
CA GLU A 124 -5.46 -14.04 29.05
C GLU A 124 -6.64 -13.53 29.89
N ARG A 125 -6.37 -12.77 30.97
CA ARG A 125 -7.41 -12.23 31.86
C ARG A 125 -8.42 -11.35 31.13
N VAL A 126 -7.99 -10.58 30.13
CA VAL A 126 -8.92 -9.76 29.34
C VAL A 126 -9.79 -10.64 28.46
N VAL A 127 -9.20 -11.61 27.75
CA VAL A 127 -9.93 -12.50 26.83
C VAL A 127 -10.95 -13.37 27.59
N GLU A 128 -10.62 -13.82 28.80
CA GLU A 128 -11.54 -14.56 29.68
C GLU A 128 -12.82 -13.78 30.05
N THR A 129 -12.82 -12.45 29.92
CA THR A 129 -14.03 -11.63 30.14
C THR A 129 -15.02 -11.66 28.97
N TYR A 130 -14.68 -12.31 27.85
CA TYR A 130 -15.54 -12.44 26.67
C TYR A 130 -16.04 -13.88 26.52
N GLU A 131 -17.36 -14.07 26.51
CA GLU A 131 -17.99 -15.39 26.37
C GLU A 131 -18.28 -15.80 24.91
N ASP A 132 -17.83 -15.01 23.93
CA ASP A 132 -18.13 -15.25 22.51
C ASP A 132 -17.33 -16.45 21.96
N LYS A 133 -18.05 -17.48 21.52
CA LYS A 133 -17.48 -18.74 21.02
C LYS A 133 -16.68 -18.60 19.72
N ARG A 134 -16.78 -17.46 19.03
CA ARG A 134 -15.96 -17.15 17.85
C ARG A 134 -14.52 -16.81 18.21
N ILE A 135 -14.24 -16.51 19.49
CA ILE A 135 -12.89 -16.20 19.97
C ILE A 135 -12.17 -17.51 20.33
N LEU A 136 -11.06 -17.76 19.66
CA LEU A 136 -10.15 -18.86 19.91
C LEU A 136 -8.84 -18.34 20.50
N TYR A 137 -8.71 -18.41 21.81
CA TYR A 137 -7.49 -18.04 22.52
C TYR A 137 -6.49 -19.20 22.58
N ARG A 138 -5.21 -18.90 22.29
CA ARG A 138 -4.10 -19.84 22.39
C ARG A 138 -2.88 -19.16 23.03
N ARG A 139 -2.57 -19.56 24.26
CA ARG A 139 -1.30 -19.21 24.91
C ARG A 139 -0.14 -19.96 24.25
N LEU A 140 0.87 -19.22 23.82
CA LEU A 140 2.11 -19.77 23.28
C LEU A 140 3.13 -20.00 24.39
N LYS A 141 4.04 -20.95 24.17
CA LYS A 141 5.07 -21.30 25.17
C LYS A 141 6.11 -20.21 25.38
N GLN A 142 6.40 -19.45 24.32
CA GLN A 142 7.38 -18.36 24.31
C GLN A 142 7.11 -17.45 23.11
N ASN A 143 7.61 -16.22 23.18
CA ASN A 143 7.65 -15.32 22.03
C ASN A 143 8.75 -15.75 21.05
N ALA A 144 8.36 -16.13 19.82
CA ALA A 144 9.26 -16.55 18.76
C ALA A 144 9.32 -15.55 17.58
N GLY A 145 8.84 -14.32 17.79
CA GLY A 145 8.72 -13.29 16.76
C GLY A 145 7.36 -13.30 16.07
N ILE A 146 7.00 -12.16 15.46
CA ILE A 146 5.66 -11.92 14.91
C ILE A 146 5.28 -12.95 13.84
N SER A 147 6.20 -13.34 12.95
CA SER A 147 5.92 -14.36 11.93
C SER A 147 5.62 -15.72 12.55
N ALA A 148 6.43 -16.15 13.52
CA ALA A 148 6.26 -17.45 14.15
C ALA A 148 4.95 -17.51 14.97
N ASN A 149 4.64 -16.45 15.72
CA ASN A 149 3.42 -16.35 16.50
C ASN A 149 2.18 -16.31 15.58
N THR A 150 2.25 -15.59 14.46
CA THR A 150 1.16 -15.57 13.45
C THR A 150 0.96 -16.94 12.80
N ASN A 151 2.05 -17.67 12.50
CA ASN A 151 1.95 -19.04 12.01
C ASN A 151 1.24 -19.97 13.02
N GLN A 152 1.42 -19.76 14.33
CA GLN A 152 0.66 -20.52 15.34
C GLN A 152 -0.84 -20.24 15.27
N ALA A 153 -1.27 -18.99 15.06
CA ALA A 153 -2.67 -18.67 14.82
C ALA A 153 -3.20 -19.33 13.52
N LEU A 154 -2.42 -19.24 12.44
CA LEU A 154 -2.77 -19.77 11.12
C LEU A 154 -3.06 -21.29 11.12
N MET A 155 -2.43 -22.05 12.01
CA MET A 155 -2.68 -23.50 12.16
C MET A 155 -4.12 -23.83 12.58
N TYR A 156 -4.79 -22.91 13.28
CA TYR A 156 -6.17 -23.11 13.74
C TYR A 156 -7.20 -22.51 12.79
N ALA A 157 -6.78 -21.83 11.71
CA ALA A 157 -7.68 -21.20 10.76
C ALA A 157 -8.50 -22.24 9.99
N THR A 158 -9.82 -22.06 9.99
CA THR A 158 -10.81 -22.89 9.30
C THR A 158 -11.65 -22.12 8.27
N GLY A 159 -11.60 -20.79 8.27
CA GLY A 159 -12.33 -19.94 7.33
C GLY A 159 -11.91 -20.13 5.88
N ASP A 160 -12.73 -19.66 4.94
CA ASP A 160 -12.40 -19.64 3.51
C ASP A 160 -11.24 -18.69 3.21
N TYR A 161 -11.19 -17.59 3.96
CA TYR A 161 -10.20 -16.53 3.88
C TYR A 161 -9.65 -16.22 5.27
N ALA A 162 -8.39 -15.78 5.32
CA ALA A 162 -7.73 -15.37 6.55
C ALA A 162 -7.29 -13.91 6.45
N GLY A 163 -7.64 -13.10 7.46
CA GLY A 163 -7.30 -11.69 7.57
C GLY A 163 -6.25 -11.45 8.65
N LEU A 164 -5.36 -10.47 8.43
CA LEU A 164 -4.36 -10.07 9.40
C LEU A 164 -4.86 -8.89 10.23
N LEU A 165 -4.78 -9.01 11.56
CA LEU A 165 -5.19 -7.94 12.47
C LEU A 165 -4.17 -7.85 13.61
N ASP A 166 -3.64 -6.66 13.83
CA ASP A 166 -2.73 -6.41 14.94
C ASP A 166 -3.52 -6.27 16.25
N HIS A 167 -2.94 -6.77 17.34
CA HIS A 167 -3.61 -6.91 18.64
C HIS A 167 -4.03 -5.58 19.28
N ASP A 168 -3.54 -4.47 18.75
CA ASP A 168 -3.74 -3.10 19.20
C ASP A 168 -4.27 -2.17 18.10
N ASP A 169 -4.87 -2.74 17.05
CA ASP A 169 -5.57 -2.00 16.01
C ASP A 169 -7.07 -2.29 16.01
N VAL A 170 -7.82 -1.60 15.17
CA VAL A 170 -9.30 -1.62 15.16
C VAL A 170 -9.81 -1.72 13.73
N LEU A 171 -10.81 -2.59 13.53
CA LEU A 171 -11.55 -2.68 12.26
C LEU A 171 -12.76 -1.74 12.28
N THR A 172 -13.13 -1.19 11.12
CA THR A 172 -14.43 -0.52 10.98
C THR A 172 -15.56 -1.54 11.07
N PRO A 173 -16.77 -1.18 11.56
CA PRO A 173 -17.86 -2.14 11.74
C PRO A 173 -18.31 -2.86 10.45
N ASP A 174 -18.01 -2.30 9.28
CA ASP A 174 -18.36 -2.83 7.96
C ASP A 174 -17.23 -3.63 7.28
N ALA A 175 -16.05 -3.74 7.89
CA ALA A 175 -14.86 -4.32 7.28
C ALA A 175 -15.08 -5.72 6.69
N LEU A 176 -15.59 -6.66 7.48
CA LEU A 176 -15.81 -8.04 7.04
C LEU A 176 -16.96 -8.17 6.04
N TYR A 177 -18.00 -7.34 6.16
CA TYR A 177 -19.11 -7.31 5.20
C TYR A 177 -18.61 -6.88 3.82
N GLU A 178 -17.82 -5.80 3.74
CA GLU A 178 -17.30 -5.30 2.46
C GLU A 178 -16.35 -6.30 1.80
N MET A 179 -15.52 -6.99 2.60
CA MET A 179 -14.69 -8.11 2.12
C MET A 179 -15.54 -9.25 1.55
N ALA A 180 -16.56 -9.71 2.27
CA ALA A 180 -17.44 -10.80 1.82
C ALA A 180 -18.21 -10.40 0.55
N LYS A 181 -18.75 -9.19 0.51
CA LYS A 181 -19.46 -8.64 -0.64
C LYS A 181 -18.57 -8.61 -1.89
N CYS A 182 -17.32 -8.19 -1.74
CA CYS A 182 -16.36 -8.19 -2.84
C CYS A 182 -16.12 -9.61 -3.36
N ILE A 183 -15.87 -10.57 -2.47
CA ILE A 183 -15.68 -11.98 -2.82
C ILE A 183 -16.89 -12.52 -3.59
N VAL A 184 -18.11 -12.36 -3.07
CA VAL A 184 -19.34 -12.84 -3.71
C VAL A 184 -19.55 -12.20 -5.09
N ALA A 185 -19.21 -10.91 -5.25
CA ALA A 185 -19.33 -10.23 -6.54
C ALA A 185 -18.35 -10.75 -7.60
N TYR A 186 -17.18 -11.22 -7.19
CA TYR A 186 -16.20 -11.86 -8.08
C TYR A 186 -16.54 -13.32 -8.35
N GLU A 187 -17.04 -14.06 -7.36
CA GLU A 187 -17.53 -15.43 -7.54
C GLU A 187 -18.70 -15.48 -8.54
N ALA A 188 -19.58 -14.48 -8.54
CA ALA A 188 -20.64 -14.35 -9.54
C ALA A 188 -20.13 -14.15 -11.00
N LYS A 189 -18.83 -13.91 -11.17
CA LYS A 189 -18.12 -13.82 -12.45
C LYS A 189 -17.17 -15.00 -12.68
N ASP A 190 -17.31 -16.08 -11.89
CA ASP A 190 -16.42 -17.25 -11.89
C ASP A 190 -14.95 -16.93 -11.56
N ILE A 191 -14.70 -15.88 -10.77
CA ILE A 191 -13.36 -15.49 -10.33
C ILE A 191 -13.20 -15.74 -8.83
N THR A 192 -12.32 -16.67 -8.46
CA THR A 192 -11.92 -16.86 -7.07
C THR A 192 -10.77 -15.91 -6.71
N LEU A 193 -11.08 -14.87 -5.93
CA LEU A 193 -10.07 -13.96 -5.38
C LEU A 193 -9.09 -14.71 -4.48
N GLN A 194 -7.81 -14.40 -4.64
CA GLN A 194 -6.71 -14.99 -3.87
C GLN A 194 -6.21 -14.03 -2.78
N MET A 195 -6.34 -12.72 -3.00
CA MET A 195 -6.00 -11.68 -2.03
C MET A 195 -6.93 -10.48 -2.17
N LEU A 196 -7.25 -9.84 -1.06
CA LEU A 196 -7.99 -8.60 -0.99
C LEU A 196 -7.30 -7.65 -0.02
N TYR A 197 -7.44 -6.35 -0.24
CA TYR A 197 -7.01 -5.34 0.71
C TYR A 197 -7.89 -4.10 0.69
N SER A 198 -7.93 -3.36 1.80
CA SER A 198 -8.67 -2.11 1.94
C SER A 198 -7.76 -0.90 2.04
N ASP A 199 -8.35 0.29 1.96
CA ASP A 199 -7.68 1.49 2.50
C ASP A 199 -7.60 1.41 4.03
N GLU A 200 -6.74 2.25 4.59
CA GLU A 200 -6.50 2.38 6.02
C GLU A 200 -6.27 3.85 6.36
N ASP A 201 -6.48 4.20 7.62
CA ASP A 201 -5.99 5.44 8.21
C ASP A 201 -5.23 5.13 9.50
N LYS A 202 -4.71 6.19 10.12
CA LYS A 202 -4.11 6.11 11.45
C LYS A 202 -5.02 6.75 12.47
N CYS A 203 -5.04 6.19 13.68
CA CYS A 203 -5.73 6.77 14.82
C CYS A 203 -4.79 7.02 16.01
N ASP A 204 -5.20 7.92 16.90
CA ASP A 204 -4.54 8.13 18.19
C ASP A 204 -4.85 6.98 19.18
N GLU A 205 -4.17 6.96 20.32
CA GLU A 205 -4.37 5.95 21.38
C GLU A 205 -5.83 5.83 21.84
N LYS A 206 -6.63 6.90 21.70
CA LYS A 206 -8.02 6.98 22.17
C LYS A 206 -9.05 6.79 21.06
N GLN A 207 -8.61 6.63 19.80
CA GLN A 207 -9.47 6.56 18.61
C GLN A 207 -10.38 7.79 18.44
N ILE A 208 -9.89 8.96 18.85
CA ILE A 208 -10.63 10.24 18.74
C ILE A 208 -10.22 10.98 17.48
N THR A 209 -8.92 10.97 17.17
CA THR A 209 -8.36 11.65 16.01
C THR A 209 -7.93 10.61 14.98
N TYR A 210 -8.27 10.87 13.71
CA TYR A 210 -7.85 10.08 12.57
C TYR A 210 -7.01 10.94 11.63
N LEU A 211 -5.98 10.35 11.02
CA LEU A 211 -4.98 11.07 10.24
C LEU A 211 -4.29 10.14 9.23
N GLU A 212 -3.55 10.73 8.30
CA GLU A 212 -2.73 10.06 7.28
C GLU A 212 -3.46 8.93 6.54
N VAL A 213 -4.68 9.21 6.06
CA VAL A 213 -5.44 8.26 5.25
C VAL A 213 -4.61 7.80 4.05
N ASN A 214 -4.44 6.50 3.89
CA ASN A 214 -3.75 5.89 2.76
C ASN A 214 -4.78 5.33 1.78
N LYS A 215 -5.16 6.15 0.80
CA LYS A 215 -6.01 5.75 -0.33
C LYS A 215 -5.18 4.99 -1.34
N LYS A 216 -5.29 3.67 -1.31
CA LYS A 216 -4.48 2.74 -2.10
C LYS A 216 -5.04 2.67 -3.53
N PRO A 217 -4.19 2.43 -4.53
CA PRO A 217 -4.69 2.07 -5.85
C PRO A 217 -5.12 0.59 -5.86
N ASP A 218 -5.82 0.20 -6.93
CA ASP A 218 -5.83 -1.19 -7.40
C ASP A 218 -4.41 -1.74 -7.56
N LEU A 219 -4.26 -3.06 -7.72
CA LEU A 219 -2.96 -3.71 -7.73
C LEU A 219 -2.01 -3.07 -8.76
N ASN A 220 -1.01 -2.35 -8.26
CA ASN A 220 0.06 -1.72 -9.01
C ASN A 220 1.35 -2.44 -8.66
N LEU A 221 1.78 -3.34 -9.54
CA LEU A 221 2.93 -4.20 -9.29
C LEU A 221 4.20 -3.37 -9.03
N ASP A 222 4.48 -2.38 -9.86
CA ASP A 222 5.73 -1.62 -9.71
C ASP A 222 5.70 -0.69 -8.50
N LEU A 223 4.53 -0.21 -8.05
CA LEU A 223 4.39 0.46 -6.75
C LEU A 223 4.62 -0.52 -5.59
N LEU A 224 4.10 -1.74 -5.67
CA LEU A 224 4.38 -2.78 -4.67
C LEU A 224 5.86 -3.11 -4.62
N LEU A 225 6.59 -3.08 -5.74
CA LEU A 225 8.04 -3.28 -5.81
C LEU A 225 8.85 -2.09 -5.29
N THR A 226 8.21 -1.01 -4.83
CA THR A 226 8.88 0.14 -4.20
C THR A 226 8.38 0.44 -2.80
N ASN A 227 7.21 -0.02 -2.40
CA ASN A 227 6.67 0.14 -1.06
C ASN A 227 5.59 -0.93 -0.77
N ASN A 228 5.51 -1.40 0.47
CA ASN A 228 4.37 -2.15 0.97
C ASN A 228 3.13 -1.25 1.14
N TYR A 229 2.54 -0.81 0.03
CA TYR A 229 1.32 0.01 0.11
C TYR A 229 0.08 -0.81 0.45
N ILE A 230 0.12 -2.15 0.36
CA ILE A 230 -1.00 -3.06 0.63
C ILE A 230 -1.30 -3.12 2.14
N CYS A 231 -0.30 -3.35 2.99
CA CYS A 231 -0.37 -3.27 4.45
C CYS A 231 -1.70 -3.82 5.04
N HIS A 232 -2.55 -2.97 5.64
CA HIS A 232 -3.81 -3.36 6.31
C HIS A 232 -5.06 -2.85 5.55
N PHE A 233 -6.22 -3.44 5.65
CA PHE A 233 -6.54 -4.77 6.13
C PHE A 233 -6.34 -5.74 4.97
N MET A 234 -5.37 -6.65 5.07
CA MET A 234 -5.08 -7.65 4.04
C MET A 234 -5.76 -8.98 4.39
N VAL A 235 -6.49 -9.53 3.41
CA VAL A 235 -7.22 -10.80 3.50
C VAL A 235 -6.77 -11.72 2.36
N ILE A 236 -6.40 -12.97 2.66
CA ILE A 236 -5.86 -13.92 1.68
C ILE A 236 -6.66 -15.21 1.72
N LYS A 237 -6.82 -15.90 0.58
CA LYS A 237 -7.43 -17.23 0.55
C LYS A 237 -6.68 -18.14 1.51
N ARG A 238 -7.37 -18.74 2.48
CA ARG A 238 -6.71 -19.43 3.61
C ARG A 238 -5.71 -20.49 3.14
N GLN A 239 -6.08 -21.30 2.14
CA GLN A 239 -5.23 -22.36 1.61
C GLN A 239 -3.89 -21.81 1.10
N LEU A 240 -3.92 -20.74 0.30
CA LEU A 240 -2.71 -20.07 -0.19
C LEU A 240 -1.87 -19.51 0.97
N LEU A 241 -2.52 -18.91 1.99
CA LEU A 241 -1.81 -18.43 3.16
C LEU A 241 -1.13 -19.57 3.94
N GLN A 242 -1.78 -20.72 4.08
CA GLN A 242 -1.23 -21.90 4.74
C GLN A 242 -0.06 -22.52 3.98
N GLU A 243 -0.11 -22.53 2.65
CA GLU A 243 1.01 -22.98 1.80
C GLU A 243 2.23 -22.07 1.93
N LEU A 244 1.99 -20.76 2.02
CA LEU A 244 3.04 -19.75 2.04
C LEU A 244 3.65 -19.54 3.43
N GLY A 245 2.81 -19.47 4.46
CA GLY A 245 3.20 -19.12 5.83
C GLY A 245 3.92 -17.77 5.95
N PHE A 246 4.32 -17.44 7.17
CA PHE A 246 5.16 -16.27 7.49
C PHE A 246 6.62 -16.70 7.73
N ARG A 247 7.57 -15.86 7.32
CA ARG A 247 9.01 -16.13 7.46
C ARG A 247 9.64 -15.23 8.52
N SER A 248 10.16 -15.80 9.60
CA SER A 248 10.82 -15.04 10.68
C SER A 248 12.04 -14.23 10.21
N VAL A 249 12.68 -14.62 9.10
CA VAL A 249 13.77 -13.84 8.49
C VAL A 249 13.32 -12.46 7.97
N CYS A 250 12.00 -12.27 7.87
CA CYS A 250 11.34 -11.05 7.43
C CYS A 250 10.53 -10.38 8.56
N ASP A 251 10.74 -10.75 9.83
CA ASP A 251 10.07 -10.09 10.96
C ASP A 251 10.26 -8.56 10.91
N GLY A 252 9.16 -7.84 11.09
CA GLY A 252 9.04 -6.39 10.91
C GLY A 252 8.57 -5.96 9.51
N ALA A 253 8.64 -6.84 8.52
CA ALA A 253 8.10 -6.65 7.16
C ALA A 253 7.47 -7.95 6.62
N GLN A 254 6.94 -8.77 7.53
CA GLN A 254 6.40 -10.11 7.23
C GLN A 254 5.16 -10.05 6.34
N ASP A 255 4.38 -8.99 6.45
CA ASP A 255 3.23 -8.65 5.62
C ASP A 255 3.65 -8.28 4.20
N TYR A 256 4.70 -7.46 4.05
CA TYR A 256 5.25 -7.12 2.74
C TYR A 256 5.84 -8.35 2.03
N ASP A 257 6.59 -9.17 2.78
CA ASP A 257 7.12 -10.43 2.30
C ASP A 257 6.00 -11.36 1.80
N LEU A 258 4.93 -11.49 2.60
CA LEU A 258 3.79 -12.32 2.24
C LEU A 258 3.09 -11.79 0.98
N ALA A 259 2.83 -10.49 0.89
CA ALA A 259 2.20 -9.87 -0.29
C ALA A 259 3.02 -10.14 -1.55
N LEU A 260 4.34 -9.93 -1.50
CA LEU A 260 5.23 -10.22 -2.63
C LEU A 260 5.22 -11.71 -3.02
N ARG A 261 5.20 -12.62 -2.04
CA ARG A 261 5.15 -14.07 -2.32
C ARG A 261 3.80 -14.51 -2.90
N VAL A 262 2.68 -13.95 -2.43
CA VAL A 262 1.36 -14.16 -3.03
C VAL A 262 1.40 -13.73 -4.50
N ILE A 263 1.85 -12.52 -4.79
CA ILE A 263 1.97 -12.03 -6.18
C ILE A 263 2.90 -12.92 -7.01
N ALA A 264 4.02 -13.38 -6.45
CA ALA A 264 4.93 -14.28 -7.16
C ALA A 264 4.29 -15.63 -7.53
N VAL A 265 3.43 -16.18 -6.66
CA VAL A 265 2.64 -17.40 -6.96
C VAL A 265 1.60 -17.12 -8.04
N LEU A 266 0.86 -16.02 -7.95
CA LEU A 266 -0.20 -15.67 -8.91
C LEU A 266 0.34 -15.36 -10.30
N LEU A 267 1.55 -14.80 -10.41
CA LEU A 267 2.27 -14.63 -11.68
C LEU A 267 2.77 -15.97 -12.29
N GLY A 268 2.55 -17.09 -11.61
CA GLY A 268 2.86 -18.44 -12.09
C GLY A 268 4.36 -18.74 -12.22
N LYS A 269 4.67 -19.91 -12.79
CA LYS A 269 6.06 -20.42 -12.92
C LYS A 269 6.89 -19.70 -13.98
N GLY A 270 6.25 -18.99 -14.91
CA GLY A 270 6.91 -18.25 -15.98
C GLY A 270 7.67 -17.06 -15.42
N ARG A 271 8.96 -17.24 -15.12
CA ARG A 271 9.81 -16.26 -14.38
C ARG A 271 9.63 -14.81 -14.85
N ARG A 272 9.55 -14.59 -16.17
CA ARG A 272 9.35 -13.29 -16.80
C ARG A 272 8.17 -13.34 -17.79
N PRO A 273 6.97 -12.86 -17.42
CA PRO A 273 5.87 -12.77 -18.37
C PRO A 273 6.22 -11.75 -19.46
N THR A 274 5.67 -11.96 -20.66
CA THR A 274 5.84 -11.05 -21.82
C THR A 274 4.70 -10.06 -21.97
N LYS A 275 3.64 -10.22 -21.18
CA LYS A 275 2.44 -9.39 -21.18
C LYS A 275 1.97 -9.17 -19.74
N LYS A 276 1.23 -8.09 -19.52
CA LYS A 276 0.48 -7.85 -18.28
C LYS A 276 -0.49 -9.01 -18.06
N VAL A 277 -0.58 -9.46 -16.82
CA VAL A 277 -1.52 -10.49 -16.38
C VAL A 277 -2.38 -9.87 -15.30
N ASP A 278 -3.69 -9.98 -15.46
CA ASP A 278 -4.65 -9.61 -14.43
C ASP A 278 -4.64 -10.70 -13.36
N LEU A 279 -4.43 -10.28 -12.11
CA LEU A 279 -4.33 -11.19 -10.99
C LEU A 279 -5.66 -11.18 -10.22
N PRO A 280 -6.07 -12.32 -9.62
CA PRO A 280 -7.27 -12.41 -8.80
C PRO A 280 -7.06 -11.72 -7.44
N VAL A 281 -6.81 -10.41 -7.49
CA VAL A 281 -6.54 -9.52 -6.37
C VAL A 281 -7.48 -8.34 -6.46
N ALA A 282 -8.19 -8.02 -5.37
CA ALA A 282 -9.13 -6.92 -5.33
C ALA A 282 -8.74 -5.89 -4.28
N HIS A 283 -8.89 -4.61 -4.63
CA HIS A 283 -8.86 -3.50 -3.68
C HIS A 283 -10.28 -3.08 -3.34
N ILE A 284 -10.53 -2.78 -2.06
CA ILE A 284 -11.76 -2.16 -1.59
C ILE A 284 -11.42 -0.70 -1.23
N PRO A 285 -11.88 0.30 -2.01
CA PRO A 285 -11.55 1.72 -1.81
C PRO A 285 -12.36 2.34 -0.67
N LYS A 286 -12.25 1.73 0.52
CA LYS A 286 -12.85 2.14 1.78
C LYS A 286 -11.83 1.97 2.87
N VAL A 287 -11.80 2.92 3.80
CA VAL A 287 -11.05 2.78 5.04
C VAL A 287 -11.76 1.74 5.89
N LEU A 288 -11.15 0.56 6.03
CA LEU A 288 -11.72 -0.56 6.82
C LEU A 288 -10.82 -0.96 8.00
N TYR A 289 -9.74 -0.20 8.22
CA TYR A 289 -8.72 -0.46 9.23
C TYR A 289 -8.21 0.85 9.81
N HIS A 290 -8.15 0.92 11.13
CA HIS A 290 -7.59 2.03 11.88
C HIS A 290 -6.30 1.60 12.57
N TRP A 291 -5.17 2.11 12.06
CA TRP A 291 -3.85 1.79 12.57
C TRP A 291 -3.49 2.71 13.76
N ARG A 292 -3.40 2.14 14.96
CA ARG A 292 -3.13 2.89 16.18
C ARG A 292 -1.67 3.35 16.24
N THR A 293 -1.51 4.64 16.53
CA THR A 293 -0.19 5.27 16.69
C THR A 293 0.13 5.47 18.18
N HIS A 294 1.22 4.87 18.63
CA HIS A 294 1.77 5.05 19.98
C HIS A 294 3.29 4.81 20.01
N SER A 295 3.94 5.17 21.12
CA SER A 295 5.41 5.22 21.22
C SER A 295 6.16 3.90 20.97
N GLN A 296 5.47 2.76 21.05
CA GLN A 296 6.00 1.42 20.73
C GLN A 296 5.57 0.93 19.33
N SER A 297 4.57 1.58 18.70
CA SER A 297 4.10 1.28 17.34
C SER A 297 5.19 1.55 16.30
N THR A 298 5.14 0.80 15.19
CA THR A 298 6.05 1.02 14.04
C THR A 298 5.78 2.37 13.38
N ALA A 299 4.55 2.88 13.49
CA ALA A 299 4.15 4.16 12.92
C ALA A 299 4.91 5.38 13.52
N GLU A 300 5.33 5.35 14.79
CA GLU A 300 5.92 6.54 15.45
C GLU A 300 7.46 6.59 15.44
N ASN A 301 8.17 5.45 15.30
CA ASN A 301 9.64 5.42 15.43
C ASN A 301 10.41 4.64 14.33
N PRO A 302 10.55 5.21 13.12
CA PRO A 302 11.29 4.60 12.02
C PRO A 302 12.76 4.26 12.32
N ALA A 303 13.51 5.17 12.97
CA ALA A 303 14.96 5.02 13.10
C ALA A 303 15.39 3.89 14.07
N SER A 304 14.55 3.49 15.01
CA SER A 304 14.82 2.37 15.92
C SER A 304 14.47 1.00 15.33
N LYS A 305 13.92 0.96 14.11
CA LYS A 305 13.40 -0.25 13.45
C LYS A 305 14.06 -0.51 12.09
N GLN A 306 15.35 -0.16 11.94
CA GLN A 306 16.13 -0.40 10.71
C GLN A 306 16.04 -1.87 10.23
N TYR A 307 15.97 -2.82 11.17
CA TYR A 307 15.81 -4.24 10.86
C TYR A 307 14.57 -4.53 10.00
N ALA A 308 13.44 -3.83 10.22
CA ALA A 308 12.20 -4.02 9.49
C ALA A 308 12.36 -3.56 8.03
N TYR A 309 13.04 -2.43 7.81
CA TYR A 309 13.33 -1.96 6.45
C TYR A 309 14.33 -2.86 5.73
N ASP A 310 15.32 -3.39 6.44
CA ASP A 310 16.25 -4.35 5.84
C ASP A 310 15.57 -5.70 5.54
N ALA A 311 14.60 -6.11 6.36
CA ALA A 311 13.72 -7.25 6.09
C ALA A 311 12.84 -7.02 4.84
N GLY A 312 12.24 -5.84 4.69
CA GLY A 312 11.47 -5.49 3.50
C GLY A 312 12.33 -5.43 2.23
N LYS A 313 13.54 -4.88 2.33
CA LYS A 313 14.54 -4.92 1.25
C LYS A 313 14.86 -6.36 0.85
N ARG A 314 15.09 -7.25 1.83
CA ARG A 314 15.37 -8.67 1.61
C ARG A 314 14.20 -9.37 0.91
N ALA A 315 12.96 -9.10 1.33
CA ALA A 315 11.77 -9.66 0.71
C ALA A 315 11.67 -9.27 -0.78
N LEU A 316 11.95 -8.00 -1.10
CA LEU A 316 11.99 -7.53 -2.48
C LEU A 316 13.12 -8.18 -3.30
N GLU A 317 14.32 -8.33 -2.72
CA GLU A 317 15.42 -9.06 -3.35
C GLU A 317 15.08 -10.54 -3.61
N ASP A 318 14.40 -11.20 -2.67
CA ASP A 318 13.89 -12.56 -2.83
C ASP A 318 12.86 -12.64 -3.97
N PHE A 319 11.94 -11.66 -4.05
CA PHE A 319 11.00 -11.55 -5.15
C PHE A 319 11.72 -11.46 -6.50
N LEU A 320 12.66 -10.53 -6.66
CA LEU A 320 13.44 -10.39 -7.90
C LEU A 320 14.16 -11.69 -8.28
N ARG A 321 14.81 -12.35 -7.30
CA ARG A 321 15.47 -13.65 -7.52
C ARG A 321 14.48 -14.73 -7.99
N SER A 322 13.32 -14.84 -7.36
CA SER A 322 12.29 -15.83 -7.72
C SER A 322 11.78 -15.63 -9.16
N ARG A 323 11.74 -14.38 -9.63
CA ARG A 323 11.34 -14.00 -10.99
C ARG A 323 12.51 -13.95 -11.98
N GLY A 324 13.72 -14.26 -11.53
CA GLY A 324 14.94 -14.16 -12.33
C GLY A 324 15.19 -12.75 -12.86
N LEU A 325 14.71 -11.70 -12.19
CA LEU A 325 14.93 -10.30 -12.54
C LEU A 325 16.29 -9.85 -12.01
N LYS A 326 17.08 -9.16 -12.84
CA LYS A 326 18.39 -8.65 -12.44
C LYS A 326 18.24 -7.18 -12.05
N GLY A 327 18.49 -6.87 -10.79
CA GLY A 327 18.48 -5.50 -10.29
C GLY A 327 19.09 -5.38 -8.91
N VAL A 328 19.53 -4.17 -8.56
CA VAL A 328 20.00 -3.84 -7.23
C VAL A 328 18.89 -3.13 -6.48
N VAL A 329 18.53 -3.64 -5.30
CA VAL A 329 17.56 -2.98 -4.42
C VAL A 329 18.31 -2.01 -3.52
N SER A 330 17.83 -0.78 -3.41
CA SER A 330 18.37 0.24 -2.50
C SER A 330 17.26 0.94 -1.71
N HIS A 331 17.59 1.43 -0.52
CA HIS A 331 16.69 2.26 0.29
C HIS A 331 16.58 3.65 -0.35
N LEU A 332 15.38 4.19 -0.42
CA LEU A 332 15.18 5.60 -0.71
C LEU A 332 15.38 6.46 0.54
N ARG A 333 15.32 7.78 0.35
CA ARG A 333 15.45 8.79 1.40
C ARG A 333 14.49 8.54 2.58
N HIS A 334 13.26 8.17 2.26
CA HIS A 334 12.23 7.80 3.23
C HIS A 334 12.32 6.29 3.46
N LEU A 335 12.51 5.87 4.72
CA LEU A 335 12.64 4.46 5.06
C LEU A 335 11.32 3.71 4.81
N GLY A 336 11.41 2.44 4.42
CA GLY A 336 10.25 1.64 3.98
C GLY A 336 9.95 1.77 2.49
N PHE A 337 10.64 2.67 1.79
CA PHE A 337 10.56 2.85 0.35
C PHE A 337 11.86 2.42 -0.31
N TYR A 338 11.75 1.71 -1.43
CA TYR A 338 12.84 1.07 -2.12
C TYR A 338 12.91 1.51 -3.57
N ARG A 339 14.08 1.34 -4.16
CA ARG A 339 14.32 1.47 -5.59
C ARG A 339 14.88 0.16 -6.13
N VAL A 340 14.42 -0.26 -7.30
CA VAL A 340 15.01 -1.35 -8.06
C VAL A 340 15.75 -0.77 -9.27
N ASP A 341 17.07 -0.82 -9.22
CA ASP A 341 17.92 -0.44 -10.34
C ASP A 341 18.23 -1.68 -11.19
N TYR A 342 17.35 -1.93 -12.16
CA TYR A 342 17.45 -3.07 -13.09
C TYR A 342 18.71 -3.03 -13.97
N GLN A 343 19.25 -4.20 -14.32
CA GLN A 343 20.52 -4.35 -15.04
C GLN A 343 20.40 -5.24 -16.29
N PRO A 344 20.69 -4.75 -17.52
CA PRO A 344 21.23 -3.43 -17.82
C PRO A 344 20.21 -2.29 -17.67
N ASP A 345 18.93 -2.59 -17.79
CA ASP A 345 17.82 -1.65 -17.65
C ASP A 345 16.49 -2.38 -17.36
N LEU A 346 15.43 -1.61 -17.12
CA LEU A 346 14.09 -2.12 -16.77
C LEU A 346 13.45 -2.89 -17.92
N ILE A 347 13.41 -2.33 -19.13
CA ILE A 347 12.74 -2.92 -20.31
C ILE A 347 13.40 -4.26 -20.66
N SER A 348 14.74 -4.33 -20.62
CA SER A 348 15.50 -5.57 -20.87
C SER A 348 15.26 -6.67 -19.82
N ASN A 349 14.83 -6.32 -18.61
CA ASN A 349 14.53 -7.31 -17.55
C ASN A 349 13.05 -7.66 -17.46
N ARG A 350 12.17 -6.78 -17.91
CA ARG A 350 10.71 -6.88 -17.79
C ARG A 350 10.09 -6.83 -19.20
N PRO A 351 10.01 -7.98 -19.90
CA PRO A 351 9.42 -8.04 -21.25
C PRO A 351 7.93 -7.68 -21.28
N ASP A 352 7.25 -7.70 -20.13
CA ASP A 352 5.89 -7.19 -19.98
C ASP A 352 5.81 -5.66 -19.95
N VAL A 353 6.92 -4.94 -19.80
CA VAL A 353 6.97 -3.47 -19.81
C VAL A 353 7.48 -2.98 -21.15
N ALA A 354 6.64 -2.23 -21.86
CA ALA A 354 6.97 -1.73 -23.18
C ALA A 354 7.42 -0.26 -23.19
N VAL A 355 7.07 0.52 -22.16
CA VAL A 355 7.41 1.95 -22.07
C VAL A 355 7.82 2.31 -20.65
N VAL A 356 8.88 3.11 -20.51
CA VAL A 356 9.28 3.74 -19.25
C VAL A 356 9.28 5.26 -19.41
N GLY A 357 8.47 5.97 -18.65
CA GLY A 357 8.35 7.43 -18.68
C GLY A 357 9.00 8.13 -17.48
N GLY A 358 9.29 9.43 -17.61
CA GLY A 358 9.92 10.25 -16.58
C GLY A 358 9.37 11.68 -16.48
N ARG A 359 9.85 12.44 -15.50
CA ARG A 359 9.35 13.78 -15.16
C ARG A 359 9.58 14.79 -16.27
N LEU A 360 8.58 15.62 -16.50
CA LEU A 360 8.75 16.91 -17.16
C LEU A 360 8.88 17.99 -16.10
N LEU A 361 9.94 18.79 -16.19
CA LEU A 361 10.27 19.82 -15.24
C LEU A 361 10.26 21.20 -15.89
N ASP A 362 9.70 22.19 -15.19
CA ASP A 362 9.88 23.60 -15.57
C ASP A 362 11.29 24.11 -15.16
N LYS A 363 11.59 25.35 -15.57
CA LYS A 363 12.83 26.06 -15.22
C LYS A 363 13.05 26.23 -13.70
N LYS A 364 12.00 26.06 -12.89
CA LYS A 364 12.01 26.12 -11.42
C LYS A 364 12.07 24.72 -10.79
N ASN A 365 12.33 23.67 -11.56
CA ASN A 365 12.37 22.28 -11.12
C ASN A 365 11.05 21.77 -10.52
N ARG A 366 9.91 22.31 -10.96
CA ARG A 366 8.58 21.81 -10.62
C ARG A 366 8.08 20.85 -11.67
N ILE A 367 7.41 19.79 -11.23
CA ILE A 367 6.78 18.82 -12.10
C ILE A 367 5.65 19.53 -12.85
N ILE A 368 5.69 19.48 -14.17
CA ILE A 368 4.65 20.02 -15.06
C ILE A 368 3.95 18.93 -15.87
N GLY A 369 4.44 17.69 -15.77
CA GLY A 369 3.90 16.55 -16.49
C GLY A 369 4.81 15.32 -16.38
N GLY A 370 4.52 14.33 -17.21
CA GLY A 370 5.28 13.09 -17.31
C GLY A 370 4.48 11.85 -16.95
N ILE A 371 3.64 11.89 -15.92
CA ILE A 371 2.73 10.80 -15.54
C ILE A 371 1.31 11.36 -15.41
N TYR A 372 0.35 10.62 -15.94
CA TYR A 372 -1.05 11.03 -15.99
C TYR A 372 -1.96 9.86 -15.63
N THR A 373 -3.15 10.18 -15.14
CA THR A 373 -4.31 9.27 -15.14
C THR A 373 -4.78 9.01 -16.59
N ALA A 374 -5.60 7.98 -16.80
CA ALA A 374 -6.16 7.69 -18.12
C ALA A 374 -6.96 8.84 -18.74
N ASP A 375 -7.61 9.69 -17.94
CA ASP A 375 -8.34 10.89 -18.39
C ASP A 375 -7.44 12.11 -18.64
N GLY A 376 -6.12 11.95 -18.51
CA GLY A 376 -5.13 12.98 -18.87
C GLY A 376 -4.80 13.97 -17.75
N LYS A 377 -5.21 13.72 -16.50
CA LYS A 377 -4.83 14.56 -15.36
C LYS A 377 -3.39 14.28 -14.96
N ALA A 378 -2.55 15.32 -15.01
CA ALA A 378 -1.16 15.24 -14.58
C ALA A 378 -1.05 14.94 -13.08
N LEU A 379 -0.39 13.84 -12.73
CA LEU A 379 -0.09 13.53 -11.34
C LEU A 379 1.11 14.37 -10.86
N TYR A 380 1.08 14.77 -9.60
CA TYR A 380 2.16 15.51 -8.93
C TYR A 380 2.50 16.89 -9.51
N GLN A 381 1.66 17.44 -10.40
CA GLN A 381 1.87 18.75 -11.00
C GLN A 381 2.05 19.86 -9.94
N GLY A 382 3.01 20.75 -10.17
CA GLY A 382 3.35 21.87 -9.29
C GLY A 382 4.27 21.49 -8.12
N ILE A 383 4.43 20.21 -7.80
CA ILE A 383 5.35 19.73 -6.77
C ILE A 383 6.79 19.92 -7.27
N HIS A 384 7.66 20.50 -6.44
CA HIS A 384 9.08 20.63 -6.77
C HIS A 384 9.77 19.26 -6.68
N LYS A 385 10.70 18.94 -7.59
CA LYS A 385 11.27 17.59 -7.79
C LYS A 385 11.90 16.91 -6.56
N GLU A 386 12.25 17.71 -5.55
CA GLU A 386 12.85 17.25 -4.29
C GLU A 386 11.80 16.84 -3.23
N PHE A 387 10.53 17.18 -3.45
CA PHE A 387 9.42 16.72 -2.64
C PHE A 387 8.88 15.42 -3.23
N SER A 388 8.50 14.52 -2.32
CA SER A 388 7.96 13.20 -2.65
C SER A 388 6.43 13.17 -2.67
N GLY A 389 5.77 14.21 -2.16
CA GLY A 389 4.33 14.38 -2.24
C GLY A 389 3.56 13.41 -1.34
N TYR A 390 2.25 13.31 -1.58
CA TYR A 390 1.35 12.43 -0.83
C TYR A 390 1.86 10.98 -0.81
N MET A 391 1.97 10.41 0.39
CA MET A 391 2.51 9.07 0.65
C MET A 391 3.85 8.78 -0.07
N HIS A 392 4.65 9.83 -0.26
CA HIS A 392 5.93 9.80 -0.96
C HIS A 392 5.88 9.30 -2.43
N ARG A 393 4.69 9.20 -3.04
CA ARG A 393 4.50 8.51 -4.33
C ARG A 393 5.20 9.18 -5.51
N ALA A 394 5.47 10.48 -5.46
CA ALA A 394 6.09 11.19 -6.58
C ALA A 394 7.54 10.77 -6.85
N VAL A 395 8.22 10.10 -5.91
CA VAL A 395 9.60 9.59 -6.05
C VAL A 395 9.69 8.08 -6.24
N LEU A 396 8.55 7.38 -6.34
CA LEU A 396 8.50 5.93 -6.49
C LEU A 396 8.31 5.52 -7.95
N GLN A 397 8.96 4.44 -8.35
CA GLN A 397 8.60 3.72 -9.57
C GLN A 397 7.20 3.12 -9.37
N GLN A 398 6.35 3.25 -10.38
CA GLN A 398 4.98 2.75 -10.33
C GLN A 398 4.48 2.46 -11.75
N GLU A 399 3.57 1.50 -11.88
CA GLU A 399 2.85 1.30 -13.13
C GLU A 399 2.01 2.54 -13.39
N ALA A 400 2.00 2.99 -14.64
CA ALA A 400 1.30 4.17 -15.09
C ALA A 400 0.27 3.81 -16.15
N GLU A 401 -0.82 4.56 -16.19
CA GLU A 401 -1.78 4.45 -17.29
C GLU A 401 -1.30 5.20 -18.53
N MET A 402 -0.61 6.31 -18.32
CA MET A 402 -0.11 7.20 -19.35
C MET A 402 1.17 7.89 -18.87
N VAL A 403 2.15 7.98 -19.77
CA VAL A 403 3.36 8.78 -19.59
C VAL A 403 3.55 9.76 -20.74
N ASP A 404 4.28 10.84 -20.50
CA ASP A 404 4.58 11.83 -21.54
C ASP A 404 5.65 11.32 -22.50
N ILE A 405 5.35 11.34 -23.80
CA ILE A 405 6.28 10.90 -24.83
C ILE A 405 7.57 11.73 -24.87
N ARG A 406 7.56 12.97 -24.35
CA ARG A 406 8.74 13.84 -24.32
C ARG A 406 9.80 13.38 -23.33
N CYS A 407 9.46 12.47 -22.43
CA CYS A 407 10.40 11.89 -21.47
C CYS A 407 10.15 10.38 -21.33
N MET A 408 10.38 9.61 -22.38
CA MET A 408 10.20 8.15 -22.32
C MET A 408 11.32 7.35 -23.01
N LYS A 409 11.38 6.06 -22.68
CA LYS A 409 12.05 4.99 -23.41
C LYS A 409 11.01 3.96 -23.82
N ALA A 410 11.17 3.37 -25.00
CA ALA A 410 10.28 2.34 -25.52
C ALA A 410 11.07 1.06 -25.85
N SER A 411 10.41 -0.08 -25.67
CA SER A 411 10.79 -1.38 -26.26
C SER A 411 10.57 -1.35 -27.77
N ARG A 412 11.15 -2.30 -28.53
CA ARG A 412 10.98 -2.34 -29.98
C ARG A 412 9.51 -2.46 -30.39
N GLU A 413 8.72 -3.20 -29.64
CA GLU A 413 7.29 -3.36 -29.88
C GLU A 413 6.53 -2.05 -29.71
N ALA A 414 6.88 -1.25 -28.70
CA ALA A 414 6.30 0.09 -28.51
C ALA A 414 6.83 1.11 -29.52
N GLU A 415 8.08 1.00 -29.96
CA GLU A 415 8.62 1.84 -31.06
C GLU A 415 7.77 1.67 -32.32
N ILE A 416 7.49 0.41 -32.73
CA ILE A 416 6.69 0.11 -33.92
C ILE A 416 5.29 0.73 -33.81
N ILE A 417 4.63 0.60 -32.65
CA ILE A 417 3.31 1.22 -32.43
C ILE A 417 3.37 2.73 -32.64
N LEU A 418 4.40 3.40 -32.12
CA LEU A 418 4.54 4.84 -32.27
C LEU A 418 4.89 5.23 -33.71
N GLU A 419 5.76 4.47 -34.38
CA GLU A 419 6.14 4.66 -35.79
C GLU A 419 4.91 4.63 -36.70
N GLU A 420 4.05 3.62 -36.53
CA GLU A 420 2.79 3.50 -37.27
C GLU A 420 1.82 4.65 -36.99
N MET A 421 1.76 5.13 -35.74
CA MET A 421 0.89 6.24 -35.37
C MET A 421 1.34 7.58 -35.94
N MET A 422 2.64 7.82 -36.01
CA MET A 422 3.22 9.08 -36.44
C MET A 422 3.51 9.10 -37.95
N GLY A 423 3.67 7.94 -38.59
CA GLY A 423 4.19 7.81 -39.96
C GLY A 423 5.67 8.20 -40.07
N LEU A 424 6.40 8.17 -38.96
CA LEU A 424 7.80 8.63 -38.83
C LEU A 424 8.61 7.60 -38.03
N PRO A 425 9.92 7.42 -38.31
CA PRO A 425 10.75 6.49 -37.57
C PRO A 425 10.93 6.92 -36.10
N TYR A 426 11.06 5.95 -35.20
CA TYR A 426 11.40 6.21 -33.80
C TYR A 426 12.91 6.46 -33.70
N LEU A 427 13.30 7.67 -33.32
CA LEU A 427 14.71 8.01 -33.12
C LEU A 427 15.08 7.95 -31.63
N GLN A 428 16.18 7.27 -31.32
CA GLN A 428 16.75 7.23 -29.98
C GLN A 428 17.78 8.34 -29.79
N HIS A 429 17.66 9.10 -28.71
CA HIS A 429 18.64 10.10 -28.33
C HIS A 429 19.98 9.43 -27.99
N PRO A 430 21.10 9.77 -28.67
CA PRO A 430 22.34 9.00 -28.62
C PRO A 430 22.98 8.91 -27.22
N GLY A 431 22.79 9.95 -26.40
CA GLY A 431 23.32 9.96 -25.03
C GLY A 431 22.43 9.32 -23.96
N THR A 432 21.11 9.23 -24.18
CA THR A 432 20.17 8.80 -23.12
C THR A 432 19.39 7.54 -23.47
N GLY A 433 19.31 7.17 -24.76
CA GLY A 433 18.46 6.10 -25.27
C GLY A 433 16.95 6.40 -25.16
N ARG A 434 16.57 7.65 -24.84
CA ARG A 434 15.18 8.10 -24.79
C ARG A 434 14.66 8.41 -26.19
N PHE A 435 13.35 8.47 -26.35
CA PHE A 435 12.73 8.98 -27.58
C PHE A 435 13.21 10.41 -27.85
N ASP A 436 13.82 10.64 -29.01
CA ASP A 436 14.23 11.96 -29.48
C ASP A 436 13.05 12.69 -30.11
N TRP A 437 12.12 13.11 -29.26
CA TRP A 437 10.91 13.80 -29.68
C TRP A 437 11.21 15.13 -30.38
N ARG A 438 12.33 15.81 -30.08
CA ARG A 438 12.71 17.07 -30.76
C ARG A 438 13.22 16.82 -32.18
N GLY A 439 13.88 15.69 -32.40
CA GLY A 439 14.29 15.25 -33.74
C GLY A 439 13.14 14.69 -34.57
N CYS A 440 12.10 14.13 -33.93
CA CYS A 440 11.00 13.46 -34.61
C CYS A 440 9.75 14.33 -34.83
N LEU A 441 9.43 15.21 -33.87
CA LEU A 441 8.12 15.86 -33.78
C LEU A 441 8.22 17.38 -33.85
N ASN A 442 7.23 18.00 -34.49
CA ASN A 442 7.09 19.45 -34.50
C ASN A 442 6.43 19.96 -33.21
N GLU A 443 6.64 21.24 -32.89
CA GLU A 443 6.07 21.86 -31.67
C GLU A 443 4.54 22.10 -31.76
N SER A 444 3.94 21.96 -32.96
CA SER A 444 2.49 22.10 -33.15
C SER A 444 1.68 20.87 -32.75
N ILE A 445 2.33 19.76 -32.40
CA ILE A 445 1.66 18.54 -31.93
C ILE A 445 1.11 18.73 -30.53
N ASP A 446 -0.12 18.24 -30.33
CA ASP A 446 -0.65 18.01 -28.99
C ASP A 446 0.02 16.78 -28.38
N PHE A 447 1.07 17.01 -27.61
CA PHE A 447 1.83 15.96 -26.95
C PHE A 447 0.98 15.17 -25.95
N ALA A 448 -0.03 15.78 -25.32
CA ALA A 448 -0.89 15.10 -24.37
C ALA A 448 -1.82 14.11 -25.10
N ASP A 449 -2.44 14.53 -26.20
CA ASP A 449 -3.27 13.64 -27.01
C ASP A 449 -2.46 12.49 -27.63
N LEU A 450 -1.29 12.79 -28.19
CA LEU A 450 -0.42 11.76 -28.76
C LEU A 450 0.03 10.76 -27.69
N SER A 451 0.45 11.25 -26.52
CA SER A 451 0.82 10.40 -25.38
C SER A 451 -0.33 9.50 -24.94
N ARG A 452 -1.55 10.05 -24.85
CA ARG A 452 -2.74 9.29 -24.45
C ARG A 452 -3.02 8.16 -25.43
N ARG A 453 -3.16 8.47 -26.72
CA ARG A 453 -3.45 7.48 -27.78
C ARG A 453 -2.37 6.41 -27.87
N PHE A 454 -1.11 6.80 -27.70
CA PHE A 454 0.01 5.87 -27.73
C PHE A 454 -0.01 4.91 -26.54
N CYS A 455 -0.17 5.45 -25.32
CA CYS A 455 -0.24 4.65 -24.11
C CYS A 455 -1.48 3.74 -24.08
N GLU A 456 -2.62 4.21 -24.59
CA GLU A 456 -3.82 3.41 -24.82
C GLU A 456 -3.50 2.19 -25.72
N LYS A 457 -2.92 2.40 -26.91
CA LYS A 457 -2.53 1.29 -27.80
C LYS A 457 -1.53 0.32 -27.17
N VAL A 458 -0.53 0.81 -26.44
CA VAL A 458 0.45 -0.04 -25.74
C VAL A 458 -0.25 -0.95 -24.73
N ARG A 459 -1.22 -0.41 -23.96
CA ARG A 459 -2.01 -1.19 -23.00
C ARG A 459 -2.98 -2.16 -23.68
N GLU A 460 -3.60 -1.79 -24.80
CA GLU A 460 -4.44 -2.68 -25.62
C GLU A 460 -3.66 -3.88 -26.16
N GLN A 461 -2.36 -3.70 -26.45
CA GLN A 461 -1.46 -4.80 -26.81
C GLN A 461 -1.03 -5.66 -25.60
N GLY A 462 -1.53 -5.37 -24.40
CA GLY A 462 -1.27 -6.12 -23.18
C GLY A 462 0.09 -5.82 -22.54
N TYR A 463 0.70 -4.67 -22.82
CA TYR A 463 1.95 -4.26 -22.18
C TYR A 463 1.71 -3.30 -21.01
N ARG A 464 2.64 -3.30 -20.06
CA ARG A 464 2.73 -2.33 -18.98
C ARG A 464 3.50 -1.08 -19.42
N ILE A 465 3.16 0.01 -18.77
CA ILE A 465 3.88 1.28 -18.85
C ILE A 465 4.33 1.59 -17.42
N VAL A 466 5.60 1.94 -17.25
CA VAL A 466 6.18 2.23 -15.94
C VAL A 466 6.64 3.67 -15.88
N TRP A 467 6.34 4.33 -14.78
CA TRP A 467 6.91 5.61 -14.43
C TRP A 467 8.21 5.41 -13.65
N ASP A 468 9.31 6.01 -14.12
CA ASP A 468 10.56 6.13 -13.37
C ASP A 468 10.89 7.61 -13.08
N PRO A 469 10.71 8.07 -11.83
CA PRO A 469 10.95 9.46 -11.48
C PRO A 469 12.43 9.90 -11.52
N ALA A 470 13.39 8.99 -11.71
CA ALA A 470 14.78 9.39 -11.96
C ALA A 470 15.01 9.90 -13.39
N MET A 471 14.17 9.51 -14.34
CA MET A 471 14.19 10.08 -15.68
C MET A 471 13.57 11.48 -15.61
N THR A 472 14.29 12.48 -16.12
CA THR A 472 13.82 13.87 -16.12
C THR A 472 14.11 14.55 -17.45
N GLU A 473 13.18 15.33 -17.96
CA GLU A 473 13.33 16.22 -19.10
C GLU A 473 12.96 17.64 -18.68
N SER A 474 13.83 18.59 -18.99
CA SER A 474 13.58 20.01 -18.73
C SER A 474 12.92 20.65 -19.94
N MET A 475 11.84 21.39 -19.70
CA MET A 475 11.06 22.09 -20.72
C MET A 475 11.40 23.57 -20.81
#